data_AF-A0A412IS50-F1
#
_entry.id   AF-A0A412IS50-F1
#
_cell.length_a   1.000
_cell.length_b   1.000
_cell.length_c   1.000
_cell.angle_alpha   90.00
_cell.angle_beta   90.00
_cell.angle_gamma   90.00
#
_symmetry.space_group_name_H-M   'P 1'
#
loop_
_entity.id
_entity.type
_entity.pdbx_description
1 polymer ?
#
loop_
_entity_poly.entity_id
_entity_poly.type
_entity_poly.pdbx_seq_one_letter_code
_entity_poly.pdbx_strand_id
1 'polypeptide(L)' 'MLHPSYTDLMSVVNAEVEPGEQPVVNSRYSIVLATAKRAREIIDGQEPLVAADPKKKPLSIAVDEVYHGKVKIVGADEE' A
#
# COMPACT_ATOMS: atom_id res chain seq x y z
N MET A 1 18.10 4.98 -6.92
CA MET A 1 16.97 5.66 -6.22
C MET A 1 16.38 4.68 -5.21
N LEU A 2 15.69 5.17 -4.19
CA LEU A 2 14.96 4.30 -3.25
C LEU A 2 13.75 3.70 -3.98
N HIS A 3 13.59 2.38 -3.91
CA HIS A 3 12.46 1.66 -4.49
C HIS A 3 11.69 0.87 -3.41
N PRO A 4 10.35 0.77 -3.54
CA PRO A 4 9.52 1.50 -4.51
C PRO A 4 9.46 3.00 -4.22
N SER A 5 9.36 3.80 -5.29
CA SER A 5 9.11 5.24 -5.21
C SER A 5 7.60 5.50 -5.07
N TYR A 6 7.22 6.73 -4.71
CA TYR A 6 5.81 7.11 -4.65
C TYR A 6 5.09 6.97 -6.01
N THR A 7 5.79 7.27 -7.11
CA THR A 7 5.24 7.09 -8.45
C THR A 7 5.01 5.61 -8.78
N ASP A 8 5.90 4.73 -8.31
CA ASP A 8 5.72 3.28 -8.45
C ASP A 8 4.46 2.83 -7.71
N LEU A 9 4.29 3.28 -6.46
CA LEU A 9 3.13 2.94 -5.64
C LEU A 9 1.81 3.46 -6.23
N MET A 10 1.77 4.71 -6.70
CA MET A 10 0.56 5.23 -7.34
C MET A 10 0.19 4.49 -8.63
N SER A 11 1.20 4.07 -9.40
CA SER A 11 0.97 3.32 -10.63
C SER A 11 0.36 1.96 -10.32
N VAL A 12 0.89 1.26 -9.31
CA VAL A 12 0.35 -0.05 -8.87
C VAL A 12 -1.08 0.08 -8.34
N VAL A 13 -1.34 1.05 -7.45
CA VAL A 13 -2.65 1.15 -6.82
C VAL A 13 -3.75 1.56 -7.81
N ASN A 14 -3.44 2.42 -8.79
CA ASN A 14 -4.41 2.83 -9.81
C ASN A 14 -4.40 1.93 -11.05
N ALA A 15 -3.64 0.83 -11.08
CA ALA A 15 -3.48 -0.01 -12.27
C ALA A 15 -4.78 -0.68 -12.74
N GLU A 16 -5.73 -0.90 -11.82
CA GLU A 16 -7.02 -1.56 -12.08
C GLU A 16 -8.14 -0.55 -12.41
N VAL A 17 -7.87 0.76 -12.44
CA VAL A 17 -8.89 1.79 -12.71
C VAL A 17 -9.13 1.91 -14.22
N GLU A 18 -10.38 1.83 -14.65
CA GLU A 18 -10.72 1.95 -16.07
C GLU A 18 -10.49 3.38 -16.60
N PRO A 19 -10.08 3.54 -17.88
CA PRO A 19 -9.92 4.86 -18.48
C PRO A 19 -11.23 5.66 -18.44
N GLY A 20 -11.22 6.77 -17.69
CA GLY A 20 -12.39 7.64 -17.51
C GLY A 20 -13.02 7.54 -16.12
N GLU A 21 -12.65 6.55 -15.32
CA GLU A 21 -13.03 6.45 -13.91
C GLU A 21 -12.11 7.26 -12.99
N GLN A 22 -12.59 7.55 -11.78
CA GLN A 22 -11.82 8.28 -10.79
C GLN A 22 -10.69 7.40 -10.23
N PRO A 23 -9.46 7.92 -10.09
CA PRO A 23 -8.36 7.16 -9.51
C PRO A 23 -8.64 6.85 -8.04
N VAL A 24 -8.35 5.63 -7.63
CA VAL A 24 -8.41 5.19 -6.22
C VAL A 24 -7.57 6.09 -5.32
N VAL A 25 -6.40 6.54 -5.82
CA VAL A 25 -5.52 7.46 -5.11
C VAL A 25 -4.98 8.56 -6.01
N ASN A 26 -5.24 9.80 -5.61
CA ASN A 26 -4.73 11.03 -6.23
C ASN A 26 -3.69 11.76 -5.36
N SER A 27 -3.42 11.26 -4.15
CA SER A 27 -2.62 11.94 -3.12
C SER A 27 -1.63 11.01 -2.43
N ARG A 28 -0.43 11.52 -2.16
CA ARG A 28 0.59 10.89 -1.32
C ARG A 28 0.06 10.50 0.05
N TYR A 29 -0.82 11.33 0.59
CA TYR A 29 -1.32 11.17 1.95
C TYR A 29 -2.13 9.89 2.11
N SER A 30 -2.86 9.47 1.07
CA SER A 30 -3.64 8.23 1.10
C SER A 30 -2.75 7.00 1.20
N ILE A 31 -1.63 6.98 0.46
CA ILE A 31 -0.64 5.89 0.55
C ILE A 31 0.01 5.86 1.93
N VAL A 32 0.36 7.03 2.48
CA VAL A 32 0.90 7.15 3.85
C VAL A 32 -0.09 6.60 4.87
N LEU A 33 -1.37 6.97 4.78
CA LEU A 33 -2.40 6.50 5.69
C LEU A 33 -2.62 4.98 5.59
N ALA A 34 -2.75 4.46 4.37
CA ALA A 34 -2.96 3.02 4.14
C ALA A 34 -1.78 2.18 4.66
N THR A 35 -0.56 2.55 4.31
CA THR A 35 0.65 1.83 4.77
C THR A 35 0.86 1.97 6.28
N ALA A 36 0.50 3.10 6.89
CA ALA A 36 0.55 3.26 8.35
C ALA A 36 -0.54 2.46 9.09
N LYS A 37 -1.74 2.34 8.51
CA LYS A 37 -2.80 1.45 9.02
C LYS A 37 -2.33 0.00 8.96
N ARG A 38 -1.86 -0.44 7.79
CA ARG A 38 -1.36 -1.80 7.59
C ARG A 38 -0.16 -2.14 8.47
N ALA A 39 0.78 -1.22 8.64
CA ALA A 39 1.91 -1.42 9.54
C ALA A 39 1.48 -1.67 11.00
N ARG A 40 0.39 -1.05 11.45
CA ARG A 40 -0.17 -1.30 12.79
C ARG A 40 -0.76 -2.71 12.90
N GLU A 41 -1.48 -3.18 11.89
CA GLU A 41 -1.99 -4.56 11.85
C GLU A 41 -0.86 -5.60 11.98
N ILE A 42 0.27 -5.37 11.28
CA ILE A 42 1.46 -6.22 11.39
C ILE A 42 2.06 -6.16 12.81
N ILE A 43 2.11 -4.98 13.43
CA ILE A 43 2.57 -4.82 14.81
C ILE A 43 1.65 -5.56 15.80
N ASP A 44 0.35 -5.56 15.54
CA ASP A 44 -0.67 -6.25 16.34
C ASP A 44 -0.68 -7.78 16.10
N GLY A 45 0.23 -8.29 15.28
CA GLY A 45 0.49 -9.72 15.09
C GLY A 45 -0.12 -10.32 13.83
N GLN A 46 -0.69 -9.52 12.91
CA GLN A 46 -1.09 -10.04 11.61
C GLN A 46 0.13 -10.44 10.78
N GLU A 47 0.03 -11.57 10.10
CA GLU A 47 1.11 -12.06 9.25
C GLU A 47 1.30 -11.16 8.01
N PRO A 48 2.56 -10.91 7.62
CA PRO A 48 2.87 -10.32 6.32
C PRO A 48 2.32 -11.14 5.14
N LEU A 49 1.77 -10.45 4.15
CA LEU A 49 1.24 -11.02 2.91
C LEU A 49 2.32 -11.16 1.82
N VAL A 50 3.52 -10.69 2.11
CA VAL A 50 4.73 -10.86 1.29
C VAL A 50 5.80 -11.53 2.13
N ALA A 51 6.68 -12.28 1.49
CA ALA A 51 7.87 -12.81 2.16
C ALA A 51 8.71 -11.63 2.67
N ALA A 52 8.87 -11.55 3.99
CA ALA A 52 9.57 -10.46 4.65
C ALA A 52 10.71 -11.00 5.51
N ASP A 53 11.87 -10.35 5.45
CA ASP A 53 12.93 -10.55 6.45
C ASP A 53 12.37 -10.18 7.84
N PRO A 54 12.49 -11.05 8.86
CA PRO A 54 12.06 -10.74 10.23
C PRO A 54 12.65 -9.45 10.82
N LYS A 55 13.77 -8.95 10.28
CA LYS A 55 14.41 -7.69 10.69
C LYS A 55 13.81 -6.45 10.01
N LYS A 56 13.00 -6.63 8.97
CA LYS A 56 12.39 -5.53 8.21
C LYS A 56 11.35 -4.84 9.10
N LYS A 57 11.33 -3.51 9.08
CA LYS A 57 10.37 -2.74 9.88
C LYS A 57 8.95 -2.97 9.34
N PRO A 58 7.91 -3.03 10.20
CA PRO A 58 6.53 -3.27 9.78
C PRO A 58 6.06 -2.32 8.66
N LEU A 59 6.43 -1.04 8.73
CA LEU A 59 6.09 -0.07 7.69
C LEU A 59 6.72 -0.43 6.33
N SER A 60 7.96 -0.89 6.32
CA SER A 60 8.62 -1.30 5.09
C SER A 60 7.99 -2.56 4.49
N ILE A 61 7.44 -3.44 5.33
CA ILE A 61 6.67 -4.61 4.87
C ILE A 61 5.34 -4.15 4.27
N ALA A 62 4.62 -3.25 4.95
CA ALA A 62 3.36 -2.70 4.44
C ALA A 62 3.51 -1.99 3.08
N VAL A 63 4.61 -1.24 2.89
CA VAL A 63 4.94 -0.62 1.59
C VAL A 63 5.17 -1.67 0.51
N ASP A 64 5.90 -2.75 0.82
CA ASP A 64 6.09 -3.86 -0.12
C ASP A 64 4.78 -4.57 -0.45
N GLU A 65 3.90 -4.79 0.52
CA GLU A 65 2.60 -5.43 0.30
C GLU A 65 1.73 -4.61 -0.66
N VAL A 66 1.69 -3.28 -0.49
CA VAL A 66 1.00 -2.37 -1.42
C VAL A 66 1.65 -2.42 -2.80
N TYR A 67 2.99 -2.38 -2.87
CA TYR A 67 3.71 -2.44 -4.15
C TYR A 67 3.49 -3.75 -4.92
N HIS A 68 3.33 -4.87 -4.22
CA HIS A 68 3.01 -6.17 -4.83
C HIS A 68 1.51 -6.43 -4.96
N GLY A 69 0.66 -5.42 -4.72
CA GLY A 69 -0.81 -5.52 -4.83
C GLY A 69 -1.46 -6.47 -3.83
N LYS A 70 -0.76 -6.84 -2.75
CA LYS A 70 -1.29 -7.71 -1.69
C LYS A 70 -2.21 -6.96 -0.72
N VAL A 71 -2.00 -5.66 -0.58
CA VAL A 71 -2.89 -4.76 0.15
C VAL A 71 -3.44 -3.75 -0.84
N LYS A 72 -4.77 -3.68 -0.93
CA LYS A 72 -5.48 -2.70 -1.77
C LYS A 72 -5.92 -1.52 -0.93
N ILE A 73 -5.79 -0.32 -1.49
CA ILE A 73 -6.39 0.89 -0.92
C ILE A 73 -7.80 0.97 -1.50
N VAL A 74 -8.80 1.10 -0.65
CA VAL A 74 -10.19 1.31 -1.07
C VAL A 74 -10.58 2.77 -0.88
N GLY A 75 -11.47 3.27 -1.73
CA GLY A 75 -11.99 4.63 -1.63
C GLY A 75 -12.83 4.81 -0.36
N ALA A 76 -12.98 6.06 0.11
CA ALA A 76 -13.74 6.38 1.32
C ALA A 76 -15.25 6.04 1.22
N ASP A 77 -15.75 5.75 0.02
CA ASP A 77 -17.14 5.38 -0.24
C ASP A 77 -17.41 3.87 -0.09
N GLU A 78 -16.39 3.07 0.25
CA GLU A 78 -16.48 1.60 0.38
C GLU A 78 -16.32 1.07 1.83
N GLU A 79 -16.53 1.89 2.86
CA GLU A 79 -16.68 1.42 4.27
C GLU A 79 -18.15 1.09 4.64
#